data_AF-A0A2G7G4R4-F1
#
_entry.id   AF-A0A2G7G4R4-F1
#
_cell.length_a   1.000
_cell.length_b   1.000
_cell.length_c   1.000
_cell.angle_alpha   90.00
_cell.angle_beta   90.00
_cell.angle_gamma   90.00
#
_symmetry.space_group_name_H-M   'P 1'
#
loop_
_entity.id
_entity.type
_entity.pdbx_description
1 polymer ?
#
loop_
_entity_poly.entity_id
_entity_poly.type
_entity_poly.pdbx_seq_one_letter_code
_entity_poly.pdbx_strand_id
1 'polypeptide(L)' 'MSNAQHALPKGSRVLVTGANSYIASHVVDQLLQLGYLVRGTIRAPKPWLSEYSTQKYGD' A
#
# COMPACT_ATOMS: atom_id res chain seq x y z
N MET A 1 -6.37 15.25 19.69
CA MET A 1 -6.36 14.26 18.58
C MET A 1 -7.53 14.62 17.68
N SER A 2 -7.30 15.14 16.48
CA SER A 2 -8.41 15.52 15.60
C SER A 2 -9.16 14.26 15.14
N ASN A 3 -10.49 14.26 15.29
CA ASN A 3 -11.39 13.31 14.65
C ASN A 3 -11.42 13.61 13.13
N ALA A 4 -10.28 13.52 12.45
CA ALA A 4 -10.25 13.59 11.01
C ALA A 4 -10.88 12.30 10.48
N GLN A 5 -12.18 12.37 10.20
CA GLN A 5 -12.90 11.30 9.54
C GLN A 5 -12.29 11.13 8.15
N HIS A 6 -11.52 10.05 7.94
CA HIS A 6 -11.01 9.71 6.63
C HIS A 6 -12.18 9.54 5.66
N ALA A 7 -11.98 9.93 4.39
CA ALA A 7 -13.00 9.80 3.35
C ALA A 7 -13.44 8.35 3.12
N LEU A 8 -12.59 7.39 3.51
CA LEU A 8 -12.86 5.96 3.44
C LEU A 8 -12.92 5.36 4.85
N PRO A 9 -13.85 4.43 5.13
CA PRO A 9 -13.80 3.62 6.34
C PRO A 9 -12.50 2.81 6.42
N LYS A 10 -11.99 2.59 7.65
CA LYS A 10 -10.87 1.66 7.87
C LYS A 10 -11.20 0.26 7.31
N GLY A 11 -10.20 -0.44 6.79
CA GLY A 11 -10.38 -1.74 6.13
C GLY A 11 -10.92 -1.67 4.70
N SER A 12 -11.23 -0.48 4.18
CA SER A 12 -11.60 -0.32 2.75
C SER A 12 -10.48 -0.83 1.84
N ARG A 13 -10.86 -1.38 0.67
CA ARG A 13 -9.91 -1.82 -0.35
C ARG A 13 -9.54 -0.70 -1.31
N VAL A 14 -8.25 -0.46 -1.48
CA VAL A 14 -7.69 0.59 -2.35
C VAL A 14 -6.86 -0.05 -3.47
N LEU A 15 -7.14 0.31 -4.73
CA LEU A 15 -6.33 -0.06 -5.88
C LEU A 15 -5.23 0.98 -6.10
N VAL A 16 -3.97 0.54 -6.14
CA VAL A 16 -2.82 1.40 -6.44
C VAL A 16 -2.15 0.90 -7.72
N THR A 17 -2.17 1.72 -8.77
CA THR A 17 -1.52 1.42 -10.04
C THR A 17 -0.07 1.87 -10.04
N GLY A 18 0.83 1.07 -10.62
CA GLY A 18 2.27 1.36 -10.59
C GLY A 18 2.86 1.23 -9.19
N ALA A 19 2.33 0.30 -8.38
CA ALA A 19 2.63 0.14 -6.95
C ALA A 19 4.12 -0.08 -6.61
N ASN A 20 4.94 -0.44 -7.60
CA ASN A 20 6.39 -0.64 -7.45
C ASN A 20 7.25 0.55 -7.89
N SER A 21 6.63 1.70 -8.20
CA SER A 21 7.33 2.97 -8.40
C SER A 21 7.69 3.60 -7.05
N TYR A 22 8.64 4.53 -7.05
CA TYR A 22 9.11 5.16 -5.82
C TYR A 22 7.98 5.82 -5.01
N ILE A 23 7.11 6.61 -5.64
CA ILE A 23 6.02 7.29 -4.92
C ILE A 23 4.95 6.29 -4.50
N ALA A 24 4.52 5.42 -5.42
CA ALA A 24 3.42 4.50 -5.15
C ALA A 24 3.79 3.48 -4.07
N SER A 25 5.05 3.05 -3.97
CA SER A 25 5.48 2.14 -2.91
C SER A 25 5.34 2.77 -1.52
N HIS A 26 5.63 4.07 -1.39
CA HIS A 26 5.39 4.80 -0.14
C HIS A 26 3.88 4.98 0.12
N VAL A 27 3.08 5.24 -0.91
CA VAL A 27 1.62 5.31 -0.76
C VAL A 27 1.05 3.98 -0.25
N VAL A 28 1.49 2.85 -0.83
CA VAL A 28 1.11 1.50 -0.37
C VAL A 28 1.49 1.31 1.09
N ASP A 29 2.72 1.70 1.48
CA ASP A 29 3.22 1.59 2.85
C ASP A 29 2.33 2.33 3.85
N GLN A 30 1.98 3.58 3.54
CA GLN A 30 1.11 4.39 4.39
C GLN A 30 -0.31 3.84 4.47
N LEU A 31 -0.88 3.37 3.35
CA LEU A 31 -2.22 2.79 3.33
C LEU A 31 -2.29 1.51 4.18
N LEU A 32 -1.27 0.65 4.10
CA LEU A 32 -1.18 -0.55 4.93
C LEU A 32 -1.05 -0.20 6.42
N GLN A 33 -0.18 0.74 6.79
CA GLN A 33 -0.04 1.21 8.18
C GLN A 33 -1.34 1.81 8.75
N LEU A 34 -2.17 2.42 7.90
CA LEU A 34 -3.47 2.96 8.28
C LEU A 34 -4.57 1.89 8.38
N GLY A 35 -4.27 0.64 8.04
CA GLY A 35 -5.20 -0.49 8.12
C GLY A 35 -6.14 -0.62 6.92
N TYR A 36 -5.74 -0.11 5.75
CA TYR A 36 -6.46 -0.35 4.49
C TYR A 36 -5.97 -1.65 3.82
N LEU A 37 -6.85 -2.26 3.02
CA LEU A 37 -6.49 -3.40 2.17
C LEU A 37 -5.99 -2.87 0.83
N VAL A 38 -4.76 -3.16 0.44
CA VAL A 38 -4.19 -2.60 -0.79
C VAL A 38 -4.07 -3.66 -1.88
N ARG A 39 -4.57 -3.35 -3.08
CA ARG A 39 -4.28 -4.12 -4.29
C ARG A 39 -3.35 -3.30 -5.18
N GLY A 40 -2.10 -3.75 -5.30
CA GLY A 40 -1.13 -3.15 -6.21
C GLY A 40 -1.22 -3.75 -7.61
N THR A 41 -1.12 -2.92 -8.65
CA THR A 41 -0.83 -3.39 -10.02
C THR A 41 0.49 -2.82 -10.49
N ILE A 42 1.25 -3.60 -11.25
CA ILE A 42 2.59 -3.26 -11.74
C ILE A 42 2.72 -3.64 -13.22
N ARG A 43 3.58 -2.94 -13.96
CA ARG A 43 3.88 -3.29 -15.37
C ARG A 43 4.86 -4.45 -15.46
N ALA A 44 5.88 -4.45 -14.61
CA ALA A 44 6.92 -5.47 -14.54
C ALA A 44 7.37 -5.66 -13.08
N PRO A 45 7.80 -6.87 -12.67
CA PRO A 45 8.30 -7.13 -11.31
C PRO A 45 9.51 -6.27 -10.92
N LYS A 46 9.65 -6.03 -9.62
CA LYS A 46 10.84 -5.41 -9.01
C LYS A 46 11.22 -6.25 -7.78
N PRO A 47 12.05 -7.31 -7.94
CA PRO A 47 12.22 -8.36 -6.94
C PRO A 47 12.58 -7.85 -5.54
N TRP A 48 13.56 -6.95 -5.45
CA TRP A 48 13.98 -6.38 -4.17
C TRP A 48 12.83 -5.68 -3.40
N LEU A 49 11.88 -5.07 -4.11
CA LEU A 49 10.76 -4.38 -3.48
C LEU A 49 9.69 -5.38 -3.04
N SER A 50 9.47 -6.44 -3.82
CA SER A 50 8.61 -7.55 -3.42
C SER A 50 9.15 -8.22 -2.15
N GLU A 51 10.45 -8.53 -2.11
CA GLU A 51 11.12 -9.08 -0.93
C GLU A 51 11.00 -8.15 0.28
N TYR A 52 11.23 -6.84 0.09
CA TYR A 52 11.05 -5.84 1.15
C TYR A 52 9.61 -5.81 1.68
N SER A 53 8.61 -5.85 0.79
CA SER A 53 7.20 -5.87 1.17
C SER A 53 6.82 -7.14 1.93
N THR A 54 7.22 -8.32 1.45
CA THR A 54 6.97 -9.61 2.12
C THR A 54 7.62 -9.65 3.50
N GLN A 55 8.85 -9.14 3.67
CA GLN A 55 9.49 -9.07 4.98
C GLN A 55 8.73 -8.17 5.98
N LYS A 56 8.12 -7.09 5.50
CA LYS A 56 7.44 -6.10 6.36
C LYS A 56 5.99 -6.47 6.66
N TYR A 57 5.28 -7.07 5.71
CA TYR A 57 3.82 -7.26 5.77
C TYR A 57 3.37 -8.71 5.63
N GLY A 58 4.25 -9.64 5.27
CA GLY A 58 3.89 -11.00 4.86
C GLY A 58 3.38 -11.07 3.41
N ASP A 59 2.97 -12.27 3.01
CA ASP A 59 2.39 -12.55 1.69
C ASP A 59 0.86 -12.38 1.65
#